data_AF-A0A369B490-F1
#
_entry.id   AF-A0A369B490-F1
#
_cell.length_a   1.000
_cell.length_b   1.000
_cell.length_c   1.000
_cell.angle_alpha   90.00
_cell.angle_beta   90.00
_cell.angle_gamma   90.00
#
_symmetry.space_group_name_H-M   'P 1'
#
loop_
_entity.id
_entity.type
_entity.pdbx_description
1 polymer ?
#
loop_
_entity_poly.entity_id
_entity_poly.type
_entity_poly.pdbx_seq_one_letter_code
_entity_poly.pdbx_strand_id
1 'polypeptide(L)'
;MDEYETIRLIDLQGFTQEECSEQMNIARTTVQRIYNDARKKLADCLVNGKVLVIEGGDFKLCDGLLESCGCGGCRRHRHSGFSMGRESEKENK
;
A
#
# COMPACT_ATOMS: atom_id res chain seq x y z
N MET A 1 1.63 -11.20 3.09
CA MET A 1 0.66 -10.09 2.95
C MET A 1 1.35 -8.81 2.51
N ASP A 2 2.49 -8.48 3.12
CA ASP A 2 3.25 -7.26 2.83
C ASP A 2 3.66 -7.13 1.35
N GLU A 3 4.10 -8.22 0.69
CA GLU A 3 4.48 -8.15 -0.74
C GLU A 3 3.29 -7.78 -1.64
N TYR A 4 2.12 -8.35 -1.36
CA TYR A 4 0.91 -8.02 -2.11
C TYR A 4 0.53 -6.57 -1.90
N GLU A 5 0.54 -6.10 -0.66
CA GLU A 5 0.13 -4.74 -0.33
C GLU A 5 1.08 -3.70 -0.93
N THR A 6 2.40 -3.97 -0.90
CA THR A 6 3.40 -3.09 -1.53
C THR A 6 3.20 -3.01 -3.05
N ILE A 7 2.92 -4.12 -3.74
CA ILE A 7 2.60 -4.11 -5.18
C ILE A 7 1.28 -3.37 -5.44
N ARG A 8 0.25 -3.56 -4.60
CA ARG A 8 -1.05 -2.90 -4.73
C ARG A 8 -0.94 -1.38 -4.55
N LEU A 9 -0.12 -0.90 -3.62
CA LEU A 9 0.06 0.54 -3.37
C LEU A 9 0.92 1.18 -4.45
N ILE A 10 2.09 0.60 -4.73
CA ILE A 10 3.06 1.21 -5.64
C ILE A 10 2.63 1.03 -7.10
N ASP A 11 2.47 -0.21 -7.56
CA ASP A 11 2.30 -0.49 -8.99
C ASP A 11 0.85 -0.26 -9.46
N LEU A 12 -0.16 -0.52 -8.61
CA LEU A 12 -1.57 -0.37 -8.98
C LEU A 12 -2.17 1.00 -8.60
N GLN A 13 -1.82 1.57 -7.44
CA GLN A 13 -2.33 2.87 -7.00
C GLN A 13 -1.37 4.03 -7.30
N GLY A 14 -0.15 3.74 -7.77
CA GLY A 14 0.82 4.76 -8.18
C GLY A 14 1.53 5.45 -7.03
N PHE A 15 1.54 4.86 -5.83
CA PHE A 15 2.20 5.44 -4.67
C PHE A 15 3.72 5.39 -4.85
N THR A 16 4.39 6.42 -4.33
CA THR A 16 5.83 6.36 -4.10
C THR A 16 6.17 5.38 -2.97
N GLN A 17 7.43 4.95 -2.87
CA GLN A 17 7.86 4.11 -1.76
C GLN A 17 7.74 4.78 -0.39
N GLU A 18 7.80 6.11 -0.37
CA GLU A 18 7.65 6.91 0.85
C GLU A 18 6.19 6.89 1.31
N GLU A 19 5.24 7.22 0.43
CA GLU A 19 3.80 7.11 0.72
C GLU A 19 3.40 5.68 1.09
N CYS A 20 3.96 4.67 0.42
CA CYS A 20 3.75 3.27 0.79
C CYS A 20 4.28 2.96 2.19
N SER A 21 5.42 3.55 2.60
CA SER A 21 6.01 3.34 3.92
C SER A 21 5.20 3.98 5.04
N GLU A 22 4.68 5.18 4.79
CA GLU A 22 3.74 5.86 5.68
C GLU A 22 2.44 5.05 5.82
N GLN A 23 1.88 4.61 4.69
CA GLN A 23 0.62 3.86 4.66
C GLN A 23 0.71 2.49 5.34
N MET A 24 1.87 1.82 5.22
CA MET A 24 2.13 0.54 5.89
C MET A 24 2.70 0.69 7.30
N ASN A 25 2.97 1.92 7.75
CA ASN A 25 3.61 2.25 9.03
C ASN A 25 4.89 1.43 9.32
N ILE A 26 5.76 1.34 8.31
CA ILE A 26 7.05 0.65 8.39
C ILE A 26 8.16 1.51 7.78
N ALA A 27 9.42 1.22 8.12
CA ALA A 27 10.54 1.95 7.57
C ALA A 27 10.62 1.84 6.04
N ARG A 28 10.98 2.94 5.37
CA ARG A 28 11.16 3.02 3.90
C ARG A 28 12.12 1.96 3.36
N THR A 29 13.19 1.64 4.09
CA THR A 29 14.14 0.57 3.72
C THR A 29 13.49 -0.82 3.72
N THR A 30 12.54 -1.05 4.63
CA THR A 30 11.74 -2.28 4.69
C THR A 30 10.80 -2.38 3.51
N VAL A 31 10.09 -1.29 3.15
CA VAL A 31 9.26 -1.23 1.92
C VAL A 31 10.09 -1.53 0.69
N GLN A 32 11.26 -0.89 0.55
CA GLN A 32 12.14 -1.11 -0.60
C GLN A 32 12.54 -2.59 -0.74
N ARG A 33 12.84 -3.26 0.37
CA ARG A 33 13.16 -4.71 0.37
C ARG A 33 11.95 -5.55 -0.05
N ILE A 34 10.80 -5.32 0.59
CA ILE A 34 9.54 -6.04 0.30
C ILE A 34 9.15 -5.86 -1.17
N TYR A 35 9.22 -4.64 -1.69
CA TYR A 35 8.93 -4.32 -3.09
C TYR A 35 9.83 -5.09 -4.05
N ASN A 36 11.14 -5.10 -3.79
CA ASN A 36 12.10 -5.81 -4.63
C ASN A 36 11.84 -7.33 -4.63
N ASP A 37 11.54 -7.90 -3.47
CA ASP A 37 11.26 -9.34 -3.36
C ASP A 37 9.93 -9.70 -4.03
N ALA A 38 8.91 -8.85 -3.90
CA ALA A 38 7.65 -8.99 -4.60
C ALA A 38 7.84 -8.97 -6.12
N ARG A 39 8.61 -8.01 -6.65
CA ARG A 39 8.91 -7.92 -8.09
C ARG A 39 9.68 -9.13 -8.61
N LYS A 40 10.61 -9.69 -7.85
CA LYS A 40 11.31 -10.93 -8.23
C LYS A 40 10.34 -12.10 -8.35
N LYS A 41 9.44 -12.27 -7.38
CA LYS A 41 8.41 -13.33 -7.42
C LYS A 41 7.46 -13.16 -8.60
N LEU A 42 7.01 -11.92 -8.86
CA LEU A 42 6.19 -11.61 -10.03
C LEU A 42 6.91 -11.92 -11.34
N ALA A 43 8.17 -11.48 -11.47
CA ALA A 43 8.97 -11.75 -12.65
C ALA A 43 9.17 -13.26 -12.87
N ASP A 44 9.47 -14.01 -11.81
CA ASP A 44 9.60 -15.47 -11.88
C ASP A 44 8.30 -16.15 -12.32
N CYS A 45 7.15 -15.70 -11.81
CA CYS A 45 5.85 -16.23 -12.23
C CYS A 45 5.55 -15.93 -13.70
N LEU A 46 5.79 -14.68 -14.13
CA LEU A 46 5.51 -14.25 -15.51
C LEU A 46 6.45 -14.91 -16.52
N VAL A 47 7.74 -15.01 -16.22
CA VAL A 47 8.75 -15.54 -17.15
C VAL A 47 8.69 -17.07 -17.20
N ASN A 48 8.53 -17.75 -16.06
CA ASN A 48 8.57 -19.21 -16.00
C ASN A 48 7.17 -19.86 -15.99
N GLY A 49 6.09 -19.07 -16.16
CA GLY A 49 4.72 -19.57 -16.16
C GLY A 49 4.29 -20.21 -14.83
N LYS A 50 4.90 -19.79 -13.72
CA LYS A 50 4.54 -20.32 -12.39
C LYS A 50 3.23 -19.70 -11.93
N VAL A 51 2.44 -20.49 -11.19
CA VAL A 51 1.22 -20.00 -10.55
C VAL A 51 1.60 -19.07 -9.41
N LEU A 52 1.12 -17.81 -9.48
CA LEU A 52 1.22 -16.87 -8.37
C LEU A 52 0.13 -17.19 -7.35
N VAL A 53 0.52 -17.68 -6.18
CA VAL A 53 -0.41 -17.96 -5.08
C VAL A 53 -0.20 -16.92 -3.98
N ILE A 54 -1.28 -16.30 -3.54
CA ILE A 54 -1.29 -15.38 -2.40
C ILE A 54 -2.00 -16.11 -1.26
N GLU A 55 -1.23 -16.57 -0.28
CA GLU A 55 -1.75 -17.30 0.88
C GLU A 55 -1.44 -16.56 2.18
N GLY A 56 -2.41 -16.53 3.08
CA GLY A 56 -2.24 -16.00 4.45
C GLY A 56 -2.11 -14.47 4.58
N GLY A 57 -2.52 -13.98 5.75
CA GLY A 57 -2.34 -12.58 6.18
C GLY A 57 -3.36 -12.11 7.22
N ASP A 58 -2.94 -11.22 8.12
CA ASP A 58 -3.85 -10.45 8.99
C ASP A 58 -4.45 -9.30 8.19
N PHE A 59 -5.62 -9.53 7.61
CA PHE A 59 -6.32 -8.50 6.85
C PHE A 59 -7.11 -7.57 7.77
N LYS A 60 -6.73 -6.28 7.82
CA LYS A 60 -7.58 -5.24 8.41
C LYS A 60 -8.55 -4.74 7.36
N LEU A 61 -9.81 -5.15 7.46
CA LEU A 61 -10.88 -4.52 6.70
C LEU A 61 -11.09 -3.11 7.25
N CYS A 62 -11.22 -2.13 6.34
CA CYS A 62 -11.72 -0.83 6.73
C CYS A 62 -13.20 -0.98 7.12
N ASP A 63 -13.52 -0.72 8.38
CA ASP A 63 -14.89 -0.79 8.88
C ASP A 63 -15.76 0.39 8.41
N GLY A 64 -15.18 1.37 7.72
CA GLY A 64 -15.92 2.51 7.15
C GLY A 64 -16.47 3.48 8.19
N LEU A 65 -16.11 3.30 9.46
CA LEU A 65 -16.58 4.10 10.60
C LEU A 65 -15.77 5.39 10.80
N LEU A 66 -14.61 5.51 10.16
CA LEU A 66 -13.77 6.71 10.20
C LEU A 66 -14.17 7.66 9.07
N GLU A 67 -14.20 8.97 9.37
CA GLU A 67 -14.53 10.04 8.40
C GLU A 67 -13.56 10.09 7.22
N SER A 68 -12.32 9.64 7.41
CA SER A 68 -11.33 9.44 6.35
C SER A 68 -10.60 8.10 6.53
N CYS A 69 -10.26 7.45 5.41
CA CYS A 69 -9.47 6.23 5.39
C CYS A 69 -8.19 6.46 4.59
N GLY A 70 -7.02 6.26 5.20
CA GLY A 70 -5.72 6.32 4.50
C GLY A 70 -5.57 5.25 3.41
N CYS A 71 -6.50 4.30 3.30
CA CYS A 71 -6.47 3.18 2.37
C CYS A 71 -6.53 3.51 0.86
N GLY A 72 -6.40 4.79 0.45
CA GLY A 72 -6.27 5.19 -0.96
C GLY A 72 -7.54 5.04 -1.82
N GLY A 73 -8.72 4.93 -1.19
CA GLY A 73 -10.01 4.90 -1.90
C GLY A 73 -10.69 3.52 -1.93
N CYS A 74 -10.96 2.95 -0.75
CA CYS A 74 -11.85 1.81 -0.61
C CYS A 74 -13.25 2.14 -1.15
N ARG A 75 -13.99 1.11 -1.61
CA ARG A 75 -15.32 1.31 -2.25
C ARG A 75 -16.32 2.05 -1.35
N ARG A 76 -16.17 2.02 -0.03
CA ARG A 76 -17.08 2.70 0.92
C ARG A 76 -16.88 4.21 1.00
N HIS A 77 -15.67 4.72 0.75
CA HIS A 77 -15.35 6.16 0.87
C HIS A 77 -15.25 6.88 -0.48
N ARG A 78 -15.48 6.20 -1.61
CA ARG A 78 -15.52 6.84 -2.94
C ARG A 78 -16.75 7.73 -3.19
N HIS A 79 -17.68 7.86 -2.24
CA HIS A 79 -18.96 8.56 -2.43
C HIS A 79 -19.12 9.88 -1.66
N SER A 80 -18.12 10.29 -0.88
CA SER A 80 -18.15 11.57 -0.15
C SER A 80 -16.91 12.37 -0.53
N GLY A 81 -17.09 13.34 -1.43
CA GLY A 81 -16.02 14.22 -1.88
C GLY A 81 -15.35 14.93 -0.71
N PHE A 82 -14.02 14.89 -0.67
CA PHE A 82 -13.24 15.76 0.20
C PHE A 82 -11.93 16.15 -0.48
N SER A 83 -11.71 17.46 -0.52
CA SER A 83 -10.60 18.19 -1.11
C SER A 83 -9.30 17.95 -0.35
N MET A 84 -8.22 17.78 -1.11
CA MET A 84 -6.84 17.61 -0.66
C MET A 84 -6.32 18.91 -0.01
N GLY A 85 -6.30 18.95 1.32
CA GLY A 85 -5.55 19.96 2.09
C GLY A 85 -4.17 19.41 2.43
N ARG A 86 -3.11 20.05 1.91
CA ARG A 86 -1.74 19.84 2.40
C ARG A 86 -1.55 20.73 3.62
N GLU A 87 -1.24 20.16 4.77
CA GLU A 87 -0.65 20.91 5.88
C GLU A 87 0.68 20.26 6.26
N SER A 88 1.75 21.01 5.98
CA SER A 88 3.11 20.75 6.43
C SER A 88 3.23 21.36 7.82
N GLU A 89 3.25 20.54 8.87
CA GLU A 89 3.59 21.02 10.20
C GLU A 89 5.01 20.59 10.58
N LYS A 90 5.87 21.60 10.59
CA LYS A 90 7.17 21.59 11.25
C LYS A 90 6.91 21.42 12.74
N GLU A 91 7.50 20.42 13.38
CA GLU A 91 7.59 20.41 14.84
C GLU A 91 9.06 20.53 15.27
N ASN A 92 9.34 21.69 15.83
CA ASN A 92 10.57 22.12 16.46
C ASN A 92 10.46 21.79 17.94
N LYS A 93 11.37 20.99 18.48
CA LYS A 93 11.81 21.07 19.88
C LYS A 93 13.25 20.64 20.03
#